data_AF-A0A7J6VSB4-F1
#
_entry.id   AF-A0A7J6VSB4-F1
#
_cell.length_a   1.000
_cell.length_b   1.000
_cell.length_c   1.000
_cell.angle_alpha   90.00
_cell.angle_beta   90.00
_cell.angle_gamma   90.00
#
_symmetry.space_group_name_H-M   'P 1'
#
loop_
_entity.id
_entity.type
_entity.pdbx_description
1 polymer ?
#
loop_
_entity_poly.entity_id
_entity_poly.type
_entity_poly.pdbx_seq_one_letter_code
_entity_poly.pdbx_strand_id
1 'polypeptide(L)'
;MLKTLDRYQKCSYAALEASTSTKETQNNYQEYLRLKARVEILQQSQRNLLGEELGSLSAKELDQLEDQLDMSLKQVRFTKTQSMLDQLSDLQGKEQVLEQANSSLKIKLDDRIAENALRLSWAAGEQNIPYCRQPAQSEEFFQLLGCNSMLHVGYHHDGPEQITVAAPAQNSNGFIPGWML
;
A
#
# COMPACT_ATOMS: atom_id res chain seq x y z
N MET A 1 62.07 17.68 13.44
CA MET A 1 60.73 17.16 13.09
C MET A 1 59.63 18.16 13.47
N LEU A 2 59.50 18.57 14.74
CA LEU A 2 58.49 19.56 15.19
C LEU A 2 58.54 20.91 14.44
N LYS A 3 59.74 21.44 14.16
CA LYS A 3 59.92 22.70 13.40
C LYS A 3 59.50 22.61 11.92
N THR A 4 59.42 21.41 11.37
CA THR A 4 58.97 21.17 10.00
C THR A 4 57.45 21.02 9.97
N LEU A 5 56.89 20.33 10.98
CA LEU A 5 55.44 20.27 11.20
C LEU A 5 54.84 21.66 11.45
N ASP A 6 55.46 22.50 12.28
CA ASP A 6 54.99 23.87 12.55
C ASP A 6 55.01 24.75 11.28
N ARG A 7 56.04 24.62 10.44
CA ARG A 7 56.09 25.31 9.14
C ARG A 7 55.04 24.79 8.17
N TYR A 8 54.84 23.47 8.11
CA TYR A 8 53.83 22.88 7.24
C TYR A 8 52.42 23.27 7.69
N GLN A 9 52.16 23.28 9.00
CA GLN A 9 50.91 23.75 9.59
C GLN A 9 50.67 25.22 9.25
N LYS A 10 51.66 26.10 9.45
CA LYS A 10 51.55 27.52 9.11
C LYS A 10 51.33 27.75 7.61
N CYS A 11 52.02 27.04 6.73
CA CYS A 11 51.85 27.22 5.29
C CYS A 11 50.56 26.59 4.74
N SER A 12 50.15 25.43 5.27
CA SER A 12 48.94 24.71 4.84
C SER A 12 47.66 25.36 5.36
N TYR A 13 47.65 25.81 6.62
CA TYR A 13 46.48 26.47 7.19
C TYR A 13 46.45 27.96 6.89
N ALA A 14 47.57 28.66 6.66
CA ALA A 14 47.50 30.06 6.22
C ALA A 14 46.86 30.20 4.83
N ALA A 15 47.01 29.22 3.93
CA ALA A 15 46.30 29.20 2.65
C ALA A 15 44.81 28.91 2.82
N LEU A 16 44.44 28.07 3.81
CA LEU A 16 43.05 27.75 4.13
C LEU A 16 42.34 28.90 4.88
N GLU A 17 43.03 29.61 5.78
CA GLU A 17 42.54 30.82 6.46
C GLU A 17 42.57 32.06 5.56
N ALA A 18 43.42 32.09 4.54
CA ALA A 18 43.36 33.13 3.51
C ALA A 18 42.21 32.91 2.51
N SER A 19 41.73 31.68 2.37
CA SER A 19 40.62 31.32 1.46
C SER A 19 39.27 31.21 2.16
N THR A 20 39.23 30.80 3.41
CA THR A 20 38.06 30.93 4.29
C THR A 20 38.28 32.12 5.20
N SER A 21 37.68 33.24 4.82
CA SER A 21 37.74 34.44 5.65
C SER A 21 37.21 34.11 7.05
N THR A 22 37.85 34.58 8.12
CA THR A 22 37.30 34.48 9.48
C THR A 22 35.85 34.99 9.56
N LYS A 23 35.51 35.93 8.68
CA LYS A 23 34.15 36.43 8.46
C LYS A 23 33.20 35.37 7.87
N GLU A 24 33.66 34.52 6.96
CA GLU A 24 32.89 33.42 6.39
C GLU A 24 32.66 32.31 7.41
N THR A 25 33.67 31.94 8.21
CA THR A 25 33.49 30.97 9.30
C THR A 25 32.50 31.49 10.35
N GLN A 26 32.60 32.77 10.72
CA GLN A 26 31.65 33.42 11.62
C GLN A 26 30.23 33.48 11.03
N ASN A 27 30.10 33.78 9.73
CA ASN A 27 28.82 33.80 9.03
C ASN A 27 28.20 32.39 8.97
N ASN A 28 28.99 31.37 8.63
CA ASN A 28 28.54 29.97 8.63
C ASN A 28 28.07 29.52 10.01
N TYR A 29 28.78 29.92 11.07
CA TYR A 29 28.36 29.63 12.44
C TYR A 29 27.05 30.34 12.80
N GLN A 30 26.86 31.59 12.39
CA GLN A 30 25.62 32.32 12.59
C GLN A 30 24.44 31.69 11.84
N GLU A 31 24.63 31.25 10.59
CA GLU A 31 23.61 30.53 9.84
C GLU A 31 23.30 29.16 10.46
N TYR A 32 24.31 28.46 10.98
CA TYR A 32 24.10 27.24 11.77
C TYR A 32 23.23 27.49 12.99
N LEU A 33 23.51 28.54 13.77
CA LEU A 33 22.71 28.89 14.95
C LEU A 33 21.27 29.23 14.56
N ARG A 34 21.07 29.96 13.46
CA ARG A 34 19.72 30.25 12.92
C ARG A 34 18.99 28.97 12.53
N LEU A 35 19.67 28.05 11.84
CA LEU A 35 19.10 26.77 11.45
C LEU A 35 18.76 25.92 12.67
N LYS A 36 19.66 25.84 13.66
CA LYS A 36 19.45 25.10 14.90
C LYS A 36 18.22 25.61 15.64
N ALA A 37 18.07 26.93 15.80
CA ALA A 37 16.88 27.52 16.42
C ALA A 37 15.59 27.15 15.67
N ARG A 38 15.62 27.14 14.33
CA ARG A 38 14.47 26.74 13.51
C ARG A 38 14.12 25.25 13.69
N VAL A 39 15.12 24.38 13.82
CA VAL A 39 14.91 22.95 14.08
C VAL A 39 14.29 22.75 15.46
N GLU A 40 14.77 23.46 16.49
CA GLU A 40 14.23 23.38 17.85
C GLU A 40 12.76 23.79 17.90
N ILE A 41 12.40 24.90 17.23
CA ILE A 41 11.00 25.36 17.11
C ILE A 41 10.14 24.31 16.39
N LEU A 42 10.66 23.72 15.30
CA LEU A 42 9.93 22.71 14.54
C LEU A 42 9.70 21.43 15.37
N GLN A 43 10.72 20.99 16.11
CA GLN A 43 10.61 19.84 17.01
C GLN A 43 9.63 20.10 18.15
N GLN A 44 9.65 21.30 18.73
CA GLN A 44 8.65 21.70 19.73
C GLN A 44 7.24 21.67 19.14
N SER A 45 7.06 22.21 17.94
CA SER A 45 5.76 22.19 17.26
C SER A 45 5.29 20.76 17.00
N GLN A 46 6.17 19.85 16.60
CA GLN A 46 5.84 18.43 16.43
C GLN A 46 5.39 17.78 17.75
N ARG A 47 6.12 18.01 18.85
CA ARG A 47 5.73 17.52 20.18
C ARG A 47 4.35 18.03 20.58
N ASN A 48 4.10 19.32 20.38
CA ASN A 48 2.80 19.91 20.66
C ASN A 48 1.68 19.26 19.83
N LEU A 49 1.90 19.04 18.52
CA LEU A 49 0.94 18.35 17.63
C LEU A 49 0.67 16.90 18.08
N LEU A 50 1.61 16.27 18.76
CA LEU A 50 1.47 14.94 19.36
C LEU A 50 0.86 14.95 20.76
N GLY A 51 0.53 16.14 21.29
CA GLY A 51 -0.04 16.31 22.63
C GLY A 51 1.00 16.33 23.75
N GLU A 52 2.29 16.50 23.42
CA GLU A 52 3.39 16.56 24.38
C GLU A 52 3.75 18.01 24.73
N GLU A 53 4.32 18.24 25.92
CA GLU A 53 4.89 19.53 26.36
C GLU A 53 3.97 20.77 26.27
N LEU A 54 2.65 20.55 26.33
CA LEU A 54 1.63 21.59 26.17
C LEU A 54 1.60 22.64 27.28
N GLY A 55 2.25 22.39 28.43
CA GLY A 55 2.24 23.29 29.58
C GLY A 55 2.89 24.66 29.34
N SER A 56 3.65 24.82 28.25
CA SER A 56 4.23 26.10 27.83
C SER A 56 3.30 26.96 26.98
N LEU A 57 2.19 26.39 26.47
CA LEU A 57 1.22 27.07 25.63
C LEU A 57 0.22 27.85 26.47
N SER A 58 -0.17 29.03 25.98
CA SER A 58 -1.32 29.78 26.49
C SER A 58 -2.63 29.14 26.03
N ALA A 59 -3.74 29.48 26.71
CA ALA A 59 -5.07 28.97 26.35
C ALA A 59 -5.42 29.24 24.87
N LYS A 60 -5.07 30.42 24.34
CA LYS A 60 -5.32 30.77 22.94
C LYS A 60 -4.53 29.92 21.96
N GLU A 61 -3.28 29.59 22.30
CA GLU A 61 -2.44 28.74 21.45
C GLU A 61 -2.91 27.29 21.50
N LEU A 62 -3.45 26.85 22.64
CA LEU A 62 -4.06 25.54 22.78
C LEU A 62 -5.34 25.41 21.95
N ASP A 63 -6.22 26.43 21.99
CA ASP A 63 -7.42 26.48 21.16
C ASP A 63 -7.06 26.43 19.66
N GLN A 64 -6.04 27.18 19.23
CA GLN A 64 -5.56 27.15 17.85
C GLN A 64 -4.99 25.79 17.44
N LEU A 65 -4.27 25.14 18.35
CA LEU A 65 -3.72 23.80 18.12
C LEU A 65 -4.83 22.76 17.99
N GLU A 66 -5.87 22.85 18.83
CA GLU A 66 -7.05 22.00 18.75
C GLU A 66 -7.78 22.18 17.41
N ASP A 67 -8.06 23.42 17.03
CA ASP A 67 -8.71 23.74 15.74
C ASP A 67 -7.90 23.20 14.55
N GLN A 68 -6.57 23.36 14.58
CA GLN A 68 -5.68 22.85 13.53
C GLN A 68 -5.73 21.31 13.45
N LEU A 69 -5.72 20.62 14.59
CA LEU A 69 -5.80 19.16 14.65
C LEU A 69 -7.17 18.65 14.18
N ASP A 70 -8.27 19.28 14.60
CA ASP A 70 -9.62 18.90 14.18
C ASP A 70 -9.82 19.09 12.66
N MET A 71 -9.41 20.24 12.12
CA MET A 71 -9.49 20.50 10.68
C MET A 71 -8.67 19.49 9.86
N SER A 72 -7.42 19.24 10.27
CA SER A 72 -6.55 18.31 9.56
C SER A 72 -7.06 16.86 9.66
N LEU A 73 -7.57 16.44 10.82
CA LEU A 73 -8.16 15.12 11.01
C LEU A 73 -9.41 14.93 10.13
N LYS A 74 -10.28 15.93 10.07
CA LYS A 74 -11.44 15.94 9.16
C LYS A 74 -10.99 15.78 7.71
N GLN A 75 -9.97 16.53 7.28
CA GLN A 75 -9.43 16.42 5.92
C GLN A 75 -8.85 15.04 5.63
N VAL A 76 -8.05 14.47 6.55
CA VAL A 76 -7.47 13.13 6.38
C VAL A 76 -8.57 12.07 6.26
N ARG A 77 -9.58 12.13 7.12
CA ARG A 77 -10.73 11.21 7.08
C ARG A 77 -11.49 11.36 5.77
N PHE A 78 -11.78 12.59 5.35
CA PHE A 78 -12.44 12.87 4.08
C PHE A 78 -11.67 12.25 2.91
N THR A 79 -10.38 12.56 2.77
CA THR A 79 -9.54 12.02 1.69
C THR A 79 -9.51 10.49 1.70
N LYS A 80 -9.37 9.87 2.88
CA LYS A 80 -9.37 8.41 3.01
C LYS A 80 -10.70 7.80 2.58
N THR A 81 -11.81 8.34 3.08
CA THR A 81 -13.14 7.87 2.72
C THR A 81 -13.42 8.05 1.24
N GLN A 82 -13.08 9.21 0.66
CA GLN A 82 -13.26 9.46 -0.77
C GLN A 82 -12.47 8.45 -1.60
N SER A 83 -11.20 8.21 -1.28
CA SER A 83 -10.38 7.22 -1.99
C SER A 83 -10.97 5.81 -1.91
N MET A 84 -11.52 5.42 -0.75
CA MET A 84 -12.20 4.11 -0.61
C MET A 84 -13.48 4.02 -1.44
N LEU A 85 -14.26 5.10 -1.51
CA LEU A 85 -15.48 5.17 -2.33
C LEU A 85 -15.15 5.10 -3.82
N ASP A 86 -14.09 5.79 -4.26
CA ASP A 86 -13.64 5.76 -5.64
C ASP A 86 -13.21 4.33 -6.03
N GLN A 87 -12.43 3.66 -5.19
CA GLN A 87 -12.03 2.25 -5.39
C GLN A 87 -13.24 1.31 -5.43
N LEU A 88 -14.22 1.52 -4.55
CA LEU A 88 -15.44 0.72 -4.52
C LEU A 88 -16.23 0.88 -5.83
N SER A 89 -16.42 2.12 -6.28
CA SER A 89 -17.11 2.43 -7.54
C SER A 89 -16.39 1.79 -8.73
N ASP A 90 -15.06 1.89 -8.80
CA ASP A 90 -14.27 1.29 -9.87
C ASP A 90 -14.40 -0.24 -9.91
N LEU A 91 -14.41 -0.89 -8.75
CA LEU A 91 -14.58 -2.34 -8.64
C LEU A 91 -15.99 -2.78 -9.01
N GLN A 92 -17.02 -2.05 -8.57
CA GLN A 92 -18.41 -2.31 -8.95
C GLN A 92 -18.63 -2.17 -10.47
N GLY A 93 -18.02 -1.15 -11.09
CA GLY A 93 -18.06 -1.00 -12.54
C GLY A 93 -17.41 -2.18 -13.27
N LYS A 94 -16.26 -2.68 -12.78
CA LYS A 94 -15.60 -3.86 -13.34
C LYS A 94 -16.42 -5.14 -13.16
N GLU A 95 -17.01 -5.33 -11.98
CA GLU A 95 -17.90 -6.45 -11.69
C GLU A 95 -19.06 -6.49 -12.68
N GLN A 96 -19.74 -5.35 -12.90
CA GLN A 96 -20.86 -5.26 -13.82
C GLN A 96 -20.47 -5.62 -15.27
N VAL A 97 -19.32 -5.13 -15.75
CA VAL A 97 -18.82 -5.45 -17.09
C VAL A 97 -18.51 -6.94 -17.22
N LEU A 98 -17.88 -7.54 -16.20
CA LEU A 98 -17.57 -8.96 -16.19
C LEU A 98 -18.84 -9.82 -16.13
N GLU A 99 -19.83 -9.43 -15.34
CA GLU A 99 -21.12 -10.13 -15.26
C GLU A 99 -21.84 -10.13 -16.62
N GLN A 100 -21.88 -8.99 -17.31
CA GLN A 100 -22.46 -8.88 -18.66
C GLN A 100 -21.72 -9.76 -19.68
N ALA A 101 -20.39 -9.75 -19.64
CA ALA A 101 -19.58 -10.59 -20.51
C ALA A 101 -19.80 -12.09 -20.23
N ASN A 102 -19.84 -12.49 -18.96
CA ASN A 102 -20.06 -13.86 -18.55
C ASN A 102 -21.46 -14.35 -18.96
N SER A 103 -22.51 -13.54 -18.73
CA SER A 103 -23.87 -13.83 -19.18
C SER A 103 -23.94 -14.04 -20.70
N SER A 104 -23.28 -13.17 -21.47
CA SER A 104 -23.20 -13.28 -22.94
C SER A 104 -22.48 -14.55 -23.39
N LEU A 105 -21.41 -14.95 -22.70
CA LEU A 105 -20.68 -16.19 -23.00
C LEU A 105 -21.50 -17.43 -22.66
N LYS A 106 -22.24 -17.40 -21.56
CA LYS A 106 -23.13 -18.50 -21.15
C LYS A 106 -24.22 -18.74 -22.20
N ILE A 107 -24.87 -17.69 -22.68
CA ILE A 107 -25.85 -17.78 -23.77
C ILE A 107 -25.22 -18.40 -25.03
N LYS A 108 -24.05 -17.89 -25.46
CA LYS A 108 -23.34 -18.43 -26.64
C LYS A 108 -22.93 -19.89 -26.48
N LEU A 109 -22.60 -20.32 -25.26
CA LEU A 109 -22.26 -21.70 -24.97
C LEU A 109 -23.50 -22.59 -25.08
N ASP A 110 -24.62 -22.17 -24.49
CA ASP A 110 -25.89 -22.88 -24.54
C ASP A 110 -26.38 -23.02 -26.00
N ASP A 111 -26.28 -21.96 -26.80
CA ASP A 111 -26.59 -21.97 -28.23
C ASP A 111 -25.73 -22.99 -28.99
N ARG A 112 -24.41 -23.01 -28.74
CA ARG A 112 -23.49 -23.98 -29.37
C ARG A 112 -23.75 -25.41 -28.95
N ILE A 113 -24.15 -25.64 -27.70
CA ILE A 113 -24.53 -26.97 -27.22
C ILE A 113 -25.81 -27.42 -27.94
N ALA A 114 -26.81 -26.55 -28.06
CA ALA A 114 -28.04 -26.84 -28.79
C ALA A 114 -27.79 -27.13 -30.28
N GLU A 115 -26.98 -26.31 -30.96
CA GLU A 115 -26.56 -26.53 -32.34
C GLU A 115 -25.83 -27.88 -32.52
N ASN A 116 -24.93 -28.23 -31.60
CA ASN A 116 -24.19 -29.49 -31.67
C ASN A 116 -25.11 -30.70 -31.42
N ALA A 117 -26.03 -30.61 -30.45
CA ALA A 117 -27.03 -31.64 -30.19
C ALA A 117 -27.94 -31.86 -31.41
N LEU A 118 -28.40 -30.78 -32.05
CA LEU A 118 -29.13 -30.86 -33.31
C LEU A 118 -28.29 -31.54 -34.40
N ARG A 119 -27.04 -31.14 -34.58
CA ARG A 119 -26.14 -31.72 -35.60
C ARG A 119 -25.94 -33.23 -35.40
N LEU A 120 -25.77 -33.69 -34.17
CA LEU A 120 -25.65 -35.11 -33.83
C LEU A 120 -26.96 -35.87 -34.11
N SER A 121 -28.12 -35.26 -33.84
CA SER A 121 -29.44 -35.82 -34.18
C SER A 121 -29.62 -36.00 -35.69
N TRP A 122 -29.19 -35.03 -36.51
CA TRP A 122 -29.27 -35.13 -37.97
C TRP A 122 -28.31 -36.18 -38.54
N ALA A 123 -27.10 -36.29 -37.99
CA ALA A 123 -26.13 -37.32 -38.37
C ALA A 123 -26.61 -38.76 -38.04
N ALA A 124 -27.49 -38.92 -37.05
CA ALA A 124 -28.12 -40.20 -36.73
C ALA A 124 -29.28 -40.57 -37.68
N GLY A 125 -29.84 -39.61 -38.41
CA GLY A 125 -30.97 -39.81 -39.33
C GLY A 125 -30.59 -40.37 -40.71
N GLU A 126 -29.30 -40.39 -41.07
CA GLU A 126 -28.83 -40.85 -42.39
C GLU A 126 -28.40 -42.33 -42.44
N GLN A 127 -28.56 -43.10 -41.36
CA GLN A 127 -28.39 -44.56 -41.41
C GLN A 127 -29.71 -45.31 -41.26
N ASN A 128 -30.56 -45.18 -42.27
CA ASN A 128 -31.62 -46.14 -42.56
C ASN A 128 -31.15 -47.09 -43.69
N ILE A 129 -30.36 -48.10 -43.33
CA ILE A 129 -30.31 -49.38 -44.03
C ILE A 129 -30.52 -50.46 -42.95
N PRO A 130 -31.57 -51.28 -43.04
CA PRO A 130 -31.86 -52.26 -42.00
C PRO A 130 -30.99 -53.50 -42.22
N TYR A 131 -29.89 -53.64 -41.47
CA TYR A 131 -29.30 -54.95 -41.24
C TYR A 131 -28.91 -55.13 -39.77
N CYS A 132 -29.53 -56.17 -39.21
CA CYS A 132 -29.35 -56.74 -37.88
C CYS A 132 -27.87 -56.94 -37.51
N ARG A 133 -27.41 -56.39 -36.38
CA ARG A 133 -26.32 -56.98 -35.57
C ARG A 133 -26.40 -56.51 -34.10
N GLN A 134 -26.21 -57.48 -33.21
CA GLN A 134 -26.46 -57.53 -31.76
C GLN A 134 -25.61 -56.58 -30.87
N PRO A 135 -26.02 -56.35 -29.60
CA PRO A 135 -25.25 -55.53 -28.66
C PRO A 135 -24.09 -56.32 -28.04
N ALA A 136 -22.90 -55.73 -28.05
CA ALA A 136 -21.77 -56.16 -27.22
C ALA A 136 -21.49 -55.05 -26.20
N GLN A 137 -21.44 -55.46 -24.94
CA GLN A 137 -21.21 -54.65 -23.76
C GLN A 137 -19.85 -53.94 -23.83
N SER A 138 -19.83 -52.65 -23.51
CA SER A 138 -18.67 -52.03 -22.87
C SER A 138 -19.19 -50.87 -22.01
N GLU A 139 -19.44 -51.20 -20.75
CA GLU A 139 -19.46 -50.27 -19.63
C GLU A 139 -18.16 -49.45 -19.58
N GLU A 140 -18.24 -48.30 -18.92
CA GLU A 140 -17.12 -47.47 -18.46
C GLU A 140 -16.39 -46.59 -19.49
N PHE A 141 -17.02 -45.49 -19.90
CA PHE A 141 -16.26 -44.25 -20.15
C PHE A 141 -17.07 -42.96 -19.95
N PHE A 142 -17.99 -42.94 -18.99
CA PHE A 142 -18.58 -41.71 -18.49
C PHE A 142 -18.06 -41.44 -17.09
N GLN A 143 -17.00 -40.62 -16.99
CA GLN A 143 -16.68 -39.97 -15.73
C GLN A 143 -16.96 -38.48 -15.85
N LEU A 144 -18.16 -38.13 -15.41
CA LEU A 144 -18.62 -36.80 -15.08
C LEU A 144 -17.68 -36.26 -13.99
N LEU A 145 -16.72 -35.40 -14.34
CA LEU A 145 -15.91 -34.72 -13.32
C LEU A 145 -16.79 -33.65 -12.66
N GLY A 146 -17.23 -33.97 -11.44
CA GLY A 146 -18.04 -33.10 -10.60
C GLY A 146 -17.37 -31.76 -10.36
N CYS A 147 -18.13 -30.70 -10.60
CA CYS A 147 -17.80 -29.35 -10.20
C CYS A 147 -17.67 -29.27 -8.67
N ASN A 148 -16.46 -29.39 -8.15
CA ASN A 148 -16.18 -29.00 -6.77
C ASN A 148 -15.81 -27.50 -6.76
N SER A 149 -16.86 -26.69 -6.74
CA SER A 149 -16.80 -25.30 -6.34
C SER A 149 -16.54 -25.26 -4.83
N MET A 150 -15.28 -25.10 -4.42
CA MET A 150 -14.93 -24.63 -3.07
C MET A 150 -13.77 -23.64 -3.18
N LEU A 151 -14.12 -22.40 -3.56
CA LEU A 151 -13.33 -21.23 -3.19
C LEU A 151 -13.41 -21.07 -1.66
N HIS A 152 -12.52 -21.72 -0.93
CA HIS A 152 -12.19 -21.30 0.42
C HIS A 152 -11.21 -20.12 0.32
N VAL A 153 -11.79 -18.93 0.16
CA VAL A 153 -11.13 -17.67 0.50
C VAL A 153 -11.07 -17.64 2.02
N GLY A 154 -9.95 -18.08 2.58
CA GLY A 154 -9.67 -18.00 3.99
C GLY A 154 -9.48 -16.54 4.40
N TYR A 155 -10.54 -15.93 4.92
CA TYR A 155 -10.48 -14.72 5.71
C TYR A 155 -9.68 -15.02 6.98
N HIS A 156 -8.51 -14.40 7.14
CA HIS A 156 -7.86 -14.30 8.44
C HIS A 156 -8.68 -13.33 9.29
N HIS A 157 -9.38 -13.89 10.27
CA HIS A 157 -10.11 -13.17 11.30
C HIS A 157 -9.12 -12.81 12.42
N ASP A 158 -8.87 -11.51 12.61
CA ASP A 158 -8.26 -11.00 13.82
C ASP A 158 -9.17 -11.27 15.02
N GLY A 159 -8.62 -11.86 16.07
CA GLY A 159 -9.24 -12.00 17.39
C GLY A 159 -8.27 -11.53 18.48
N PRO A 160 -8.76 -10.93 19.59
CA PRO A 160 -7.97 -9.98 20.38
C PRO A 160 -7.37 -10.56 21.67
N GLU A 161 -6.43 -9.77 22.22
CA GLU A 161 -5.89 -9.73 23.60
C GLU A 161 -4.97 -10.85 24.10
N GLN A 162 -3.70 -10.50 24.38
CA GLN A 162 -3.16 -10.70 25.74
C GLN A 162 -2.01 -9.73 26.07
N ILE A 163 -2.20 -9.02 27.17
CA ILE A 163 -1.22 -8.16 27.84
C ILE A 163 -0.07 -9.03 28.36
N THR A 164 1.18 -8.73 28.01
CA THR A 164 2.34 -9.11 28.84
C THR A 164 3.42 -8.04 28.69
N VAL A 165 3.72 -7.42 29.83
CA VAL A 165 4.80 -6.46 30.03
C VAL A 165 6.14 -7.18 30.02
N ALA A 166 7.05 -6.74 29.15
CA ALA A 166 8.50 -6.89 29.36
C ALA A 166 9.22 -5.74 28.65
N ALA A 167 10.11 -5.07 29.39
CA ALA A 167 10.81 -3.84 29.02
C ALA A 167 12.07 -4.11 28.14
N PRO A 168 12.89 -3.09 27.81
CA PRO A 168 13.16 -2.68 26.44
C PRO A 168 14.45 -3.29 25.87
N ALA A 169 14.41 -3.69 24.61
CA ALA A 169 15.62 -3.91 23.81
C ALA A 169 15.83 -2.73 22.87
N GLN A 170 16.97 -2.05 23.06
CA GLN A 170 17.54 -1.12 22.11
C GLN A 170 17.61 -1.77 20.72
N ASN A 171 17.03 -1.14 19.71
CA ASN A 171 17.41 -1.42 18.33
C ASN A 171 17.28 -0.15 17.48
N SER A 172 18.44 0.43 17.22
CA SER A 172 18.69 1.43 16.20
C SER A 172 18.61 0.78 14.83
N ASN A 173 17.54 1.03 14.07
CA ASN A 173 17.62 1.11 12.61
C ASN A 173 16.35 1.73 12.03
N GLY A 174 16.56 2.79 11.24
CA GLY A 174 15.49 3.57 10.63
C GLY A 174 14.63 2.75 9.69
N PHE A 175 13.38 2.55 10.08
CA PHE A 175 12.30 2.24 9.16
C PHE A 175 11.44 3.49 9.04
N ILE A 176 11.44 4.10 7.86
CA ILE A 176 10.47 5.14 7.51
C ILE A 176 9.13 4.43 7.33
N PRO A 177 8.06 4.80 8.05
CA PRO A 177 6.78 4.12 7.90
C PRO A 177 6.13 4.43 6.55
N GLY A 178 5.45 3.45 5.97
CA GLY A 178 4.93 3.46 4.60
C GLY A 178 3.81 4.46 4.27
N TRP A 179 3.50 5.41 5.15
CA TRP A 179 2.66 6.57 4.82
C TRP A 179 3.45 7.72 4.16
N MET A 180 4.78 7.57 4.09
CA MET A 180 5.70 8.56 3.54
C MET A 180 6.16 8.22 2.09
N LEU A 181 5.40 7.39 1.37
CA LEU A 181 5.58 7.07 -0.05
C LEU A 181 4.39 7.54 -0.89
#